data_AF-A0A7C5EVU5-F1
#
_entry.id   AF-A0A7C5EVU5-F1
#
_cell.length_a   1.000
_cell.length_b   1.000
_cell.length_c   1.000
_cell.angle_alpha   90.00
_cell.angle_beta   90.00
_cell.angle_gamma   90.00
#
_symmetry.space_group_name_H-M   'P 1'
#
loop_
_entity.id
_entity.type
_entity.pdbx_description
1 polymer ?
#
loop_
_entity_poly.entity_id
_entity_poly.type
_entity_poly.pdbx_seq_one_letter_code
_entity_poly.pdbx_strand_id
1 'polypeptide(L)'
;MQGSPTARPWDAVRDTLERAASLSRTNPLAARLVQMTSDFVIGQGANLEGPPFARAFWEHPQNGLEARLYRWCEELARSGELFIVLSRNAVDGMSYLREIPALQIDRVETAEEDYERELRYHQMTDSLEGRWWPSPYVPGAEEADQVMLHYAINRPVGEVRGVSDLAPILTWLERYDFWLEDRVRINRYKGAYLWQVKVDNDLPGQLEAKRA
;
A
#
# COMPACT_ATOMS: atom_id res chain seq x y z
N MET A 1 18.37 -7.21 15.66
CA MET A 1 17.24 -7.51 14.75
C MET A 1 16.11 -7.96 15.65
N GLN A 2 14.98 -7.26 15.67
CA GLN A 2 13.82 -7.63 16.50
C GLN A 2 12.69 -7.95 15.53
N GLY A 3 12.10 -9.14 15.69
CA GLY A 3 11.27 -9.83 14.71
C GLY A 3 11.72 -11.29 14.61
N SER A 4 10.81 -12.19 14.21
CA SER A 4 11.16 -13.60 13.97
C SER A 4 12.42 -13.71 13.12
N PRO A 5 13.30 -14.72 13.31
CA PRO A 5 14.46 -14.94 12.44
C PRO A 5 14.11 -15.03 10.94
N THR A 6 12.85 -15.36 10.65
CA THR A 6 12.30 -15.50 9.29
C THR A 6 11.62 -14.23 8.77
N ALA A 7 11.50 -13.18 9.58
CA ALA A 7 10.84 -11.95 9.20
C ALA A 7 11.64 -11.22 8.12
N ARG A 8 10.94 -10.66 7.14
CA ARG A 8 11.53 -9.85 6.07
C ARG A 8 12.30 -8.66 6.66
N PRO A 9 13.51 -8.39 6.17
CA PRO A 9 14.24 -7.20 6.59
C PRO A 9 13.57 -5.94 6.04
N TRP A 10 13.83 -4.80 6.68
CA TRP A 10 13.16 -3.54 6.34
C TRP A 10 13.37 -3.12 4.88
N ASP A 11 14.54 -3.35 4.30
CA ASP A 11 14.82 -2.99 2.90
C ASP A 11 13.89 -3.73 1.92
N ALA A 12 13.62 -5.02 2.14
CA ALA A 12 12.70 -5.79 1.30
C ALA A 12 11.24 -5.36 1.48
N VAL A 13 10.85 -5.00 2.71
CA VAL A 13 9.52 -4.44 3.00
C VAL A 13 9.37 -3.08 2.31
N ARG A 14 10.38 -2.20 2.45
CA ARG A 14 10.41 -0.88 1.84
C ARG A 14 10.32 -0.94 0.32
N ASP A 15 11.11 -1.81 -0.33
CA ASP A 15 11.05 -2.02 -1.78
C ASP A 15 9.63 -2.38 -2.23
N THR A 16 8.98 -3.31 -1.52
CA THR A 16 7.61 -3.73 -1.83
C THR A 16 6.61 -2.57 -1.67
N LEU A 17 6.72 -1.79 -0.59
CA LEU A 17 5.88 -0.62 -0.33
C LEU A 17 6.06 0.46 -1.40
N GLU A 18 7.30 0.78 -1.77
CA GLU A 18 7.63 1.78 -2.80
C GLU A 18 7.08 1.36 -4.17
N ARG A 19 7.28 0.10 -4.56
CA ARG A 19 6.79 -0.45 -5.83
C ARG A 19 5.26 -0.47 -5.87
N ALA A 20 4.61 -0.95 -4.82
CA ALA A 20 3.14 -0.93 -4.73
C ALA A 20 2.59 0.49 -4.80
N ALA A 21 3.16 1.43 -4.03
CA ALA A 21 2.74 2.83 -4.03
C ALA A 21 2.95 3.49 -5.39
N SER A 22 4.06 3.20 -6.07
CA SER A 22 4.34 3.72 -7.42
C SER A 22 3.35 3.18 -8.44
N LEU A 23 3.20 1.85 -8.52
CA LEU A 23 2.32 1.21 -9.50
C LEU A 23 0.85 1.58 -9.31
N SER A 24 0.36 1.68 -8.06
CA SER A 24 -1.02 2.14 -7.82
C SER A 24 -1.29 3.55 -8.36
N ARG A 25 -0.26 4.39 -8.55
CA ARG A 25 -0.41 5.73 -9.13
C ARG A 25 -0.28 5.75 -10.66
N THR A 26 0.58 4.89 -11.22
CA THR A 26 0.96 4.96 -12.64
C THR A 26 0.31 3.90 -13.51
N ASN A 27 -0.01 2.73 -12.94
CA ASN A 27 -0.57 1.60 -13.66
C ASN A 27 -2.10 1.52 -13.42
N PRO A 28 -2.93 1.65 -14.47
CA PRO A 28 -4.39 1.65 -14.32
C PRO A 28 -4.95 0.31 -13.84
N LEU A 29 -4.29 -0.82 -14.13
CA LEU A 29 -4.71 -2.13 -13.62
C LEU A 29 -4.46 -2.22 -12.11
N ALA A 30 -3.28 -1.78 -11.64
CA ALA A 30 -2.95 -1.74 -10.22
C ALA A 30 -3.92 -0.83 -9.45
N ALA A 31 -4.17 0.37 -9.97
CA ALA A 31 -5.14 1.31 -9.38
C ALA A 31 -6.53 0.70 -9.31
N ARG A 32 -6.98 0.05 -10.39
CA ARG A 32 -8.32 -0.53 -10.45
C ARG A 32 -8.48 -1.73 -9.53
N LEU A 33 -7.47 -2.57 -9.36
CA LEU A 33 -7.51 -3.70 -8.42
C LEU A 33 -7.74 -3.23 -6.99
N VAL A 34 -6.99 -2.21 -6.54
CA VAL A 34 -7.16 -1.61 -5.21
C VAL A 34 -8.57 -1.04 -5.05
N GLN A 35 -9.02 -0.22 -6.01
CA GLN A 35 -10.36 0.39 -5.96
C GLN A 35 -11.48 -0.64 -5.95
N MET A 36 -11.41 -1.69 -6.78
CA MET A 36 -12.43 -2.73 -6.82
C MET A 36 -12.50 -3.51 -5.50
N THR A 37 -11.36 -3.79 -4.87
CA THR A 37 -11.32 -4.40 -3.54
C THR A 37 -12.00 -3.49 -2.52
N SER A 38 -11.69 -2.20 -2.52
CA SER A 38 -12.32 -1.23 -1.61
C SER A 38 -13.81 -1.04 -1.85
N ASP A 39 -14.24 -0.96 -3.11
CA ASP A 39 -15.65 -0.90 -3.51
C ASP A 39 -16.41 -2.15 -3.02
N PHE A 40 -15.80 -3.34 -3.13
CA PHE A 40 -16.40 -4.59 -2.68
C PHE A 40 -16.50 -4.69 -1.15
N VAL A 41 -15.44 -4.31 -0.43
CA VAL A 41 -15.36 -4.43 1.04
C VAL A 41 -16.21 -3.37 1.73
N ILE A 42 -16.12 -2.11 1.29
CA ILE A 42 -16.82 -0.99 1.93
C ILE A 42 -18.25 -0.85 1.38
N GLY A 43 -18.47 -1.08 0.09
CA GLY A 43 -19.80 -1.11 -0.51
C GLY A 43 -20.57 0.21 -0.37
N GLN A 44 -21.49 0.27 0.59
CA GLN A 44 -22.31 1.46 0.88
C GLN A 44 -21.80 2.27 2.09
N GLY A 45 -20.66 1.90 2.66
CA GLY A 45 -20.11 2.50 3.87
C GLY A 45 -20.40 1.67 5.12
N ALA A 46 -20.23 2.29 6.28
CA ALA A 46 -20.51 1.66 7.57
C ALA A 46 -21.30 2.60 8.47
N ASN A 47 -22.30 2.05 9.17
CA ASN A 47 -23.05 2.75 10.20
C ASN A 47 -22.55 2.32 11.59
N LEU A 48 -22.33 3.28 12.49
CA LEU A 48 -21.90 3.01 13.85
C LEU A 48 -23.11 3.04 14.81
N GLU A 49 -23.41 1.88 15.38
CA GLU A 49 -24.34 1.74 16.50
C GLU A 49 -23.56 1.57 17.79
N GLY A 50 -23.87 2.38 18.81
CA GLY A 50 -23.11 2.35 20.05
C GLY A 50 -23.43 3.50 21.00
N PRO A 51 -22.64 3.63 22.09
CA PRO A 51 -22.82 4.68 23.08
C PRO A 51 -22.58 6.08 22.48
N PRO A 52 -23.13 7.15 23.07
CA PRO A 52 -23.05 8.51 22.52
C PRO A 52 -21.62 8.99 22.24
N PHE A 53 -20.64 8.61 23.08
CA PHE A 53 -19.25 9.01 22.87
C PHE A 53 -18.65 8.41 21.60
N ALA A 54 -19.01 7.17 21.24
CA ALA A 54 -18.49 6.50 20.07
C ALA A 54 -19.03 7.15 18.79
N ARG A 55 -20.32 7.51 18.80
CA ARG A 55 -20.94 8.29 17.73
C ARG A 55 -20.31 9.67 17.61
N ALA A 56 -20.12 10.36 18.73
CA ALA A 56 -19.47 11.67 18.74
C ALA A 56 -18.04 11.59 18.16
N PHE A 57 -17.27 10.56 18.51
CA PHE A 57 -15.94 10.31 17.95
C PHE A 57 -16.00 10.04 16.44
N TRP A 58 -16.97 9.26 15.97
CA TRP A 58 -17.15 8.88 14.57
C TRP A 58 -17.52 10.05 13.66
N GLU A 59 -18.49 10.85 14.10
CA GLU A 59 -19.07 11.96 13.35
C GLU A 59 -18.27 13.27 13.50
N HIS A 60 -17.32 13.33 14.45
CA HIS A 60 -16.56 14.56 14.71
C HIS A 60 -15.89 15.09 13.43
N PRO A 61 -15.98 16.38 13.08
CA PRO A 61 -15.45 16.91 11.82
C PRO A 61 -13.96 16.64 11.58
N GLN A 62 -13.16 16.59 12.65
CA GLN A 62 -11.73 16.29 12.55
C GLN A 62 -11.42 14.79 12.42
N ASN A 63 -12.35 13.91 12.80
CA ASN A 63 -12.23 12.46 12.63
C ASN A 63 -12.91 12.00 11.35
N GLY A 64 -14.18 12.34 11.14
CA GLY A 64 -14.91 12.09 9.89
C GLY A 64 -14.75 10.65 9.41
N LEU A 65 -14.98 9.68 10.29
CA LEU A 65 -14.56 8.29 10.09
C LEU A 65 -15.16 7.67 8.84
N GLU A 66 -16.44 7.90 8.60
CA GLU A 66 -17.16 7.38 7.44
C GLU A 66 -16.46 7.76 6.11
N ALA A 67 -16.01 9.01 5.98
CA ALA A 67 -15.31 9.47 4.78
C ALA A 67 -13.89 8.88 4.65
N ARG A 68 -13.30 8.37 5.73
CA ARG A 68 -11.95 7.78 5.73
C ARG A 68 -11.94 6.29 5.42
N LEU A 69 -13.07 5.59 5.58
CA LEU A 69 -13.15 4.13 5.41
C LEU A 69 -12.60 3.66 4.07
N TYR A 70 -13.01 4.30 2.98
CA TYR A 70 -12.49 4.00 1.64
C TYR A 70 -10.98 4.14 1.59
N ARG A 71 -10.46 5.29 2.03
CA ARG A 71 -9.02 5.55 2.04
C ARG A 71 -8.24 4.54 2.90
N TRP A 72 -8.79 4.12 4.04
CA TRP A 72 -8.16 3.12 4.90
C TRP A 72 -8.13 1.74 4.25
N CYS A 73 -9.23 1.35 3.60
CA CYS A 73 -9.29 0.10 2.85
C CYS A 73 -8.30 0.12 1.68
N GLU A 74 -8.22 1.23 0.94
CA GLU A 74 -7.27 1.40 -0.15
C GLU A 74 -5.82 1.38 0.35
N GLU A 75 -5.51 2.01 1.50
CA GLU A 75 -4.18 1.96 2.12
C GLU A 75 -3.83 0.54 2.56
N LEU A 76 -4.77 -0.19 3.19
CA LEU A 76 -4.56 -1.58 3.57
C LEU A 76 -4.30 -2.46 2.35
N ALA A 77 -5.11 -2.35 1.29
CA ALA A 77 -4.90 -3.11 0.06
C ALA A 77 -3.57 -2.77 -0.62
N ARG A 78 -3.20 -1.48 -0.66
CA ARG A 78 -1.98 -1.00 -1.33
C ARG A 78 -0.71 -1.30 -0.55
N SER A 79 -0.69 -1.06 0.76
CA SER A 79 0.51 -1.15 1.60
C SER A 79 0.56 -2.45 2.39
N GLY A 80 -0.57 -3.12 2.58
CA GLY A 80 -0.71 -4.29 3.45
C GLY A 80 -0.91 -3.94 4.91
N GLU A 81 -0.72 -2.68 5.29
CA GLU A 81 -0.77 -2.21 6.67
C GLU A 81 -1.17 -0.73 6.76
N LEU A 82 -1.74 -0.35 7.90
CA LEU A 82 -2.26 0.98 8.20
C LEU A 82 -1.84 1.37 9.61
N PHE A 83 -1.19 2.53 9.73
CA PHE A 83 -0.82 3.12 11.02
C PHE A 83 -1.68 4.35 11.29
N ILE A 84 -2.28 4.40 12.48
CA ILE A 84 -3.13 5.51 12.92
C ILE A 84 -2.64 6.01 14.28
N VAL A 85 -2.29 7.29 14.35
CA VAL A 85 -2.03 7.96 15.63
C VAL A 85 -3.34 8.44 16.21
N LEU A 86 -3.66 7.99 17.42
CA LEU A 86 -4.70 8.56 18.27
C LEU A 86 -4.07 9.57 19.20
N SER A 87 -4.54 10.81 19.14
CA SER A 87 -4.12 11.91 19.99
C SER A 87 -5.25 12.34 20.91
N ARG A 88 -5.03 12.32 22.21
CA ARG A 88 -5.98 12.81 23.20
C ARG A 88 -5.88 14.32 23.30
N ASN A 89 -7.01 15.01 23.20
CA ASN A 89 -7.07 16.43 23.52
C ASN A 89 -7.53 16.59 24.98
N ALA A 90 -6.67 17.18 25.81
CA ALA A 90 -6.95 17.38 27.23
C ALA A 90 -8.07 18.39 27.51
N VAL A 91 -8.37 19.28 26.55
CA VAL A 91 -9.34 20.37 26.75
C VAL A 91 -10.78 19.90 26.55
N ASP A 92 -11.06 19.16 25.49
CA ASP A 92 -12.40 18.64 25.17
C ASP A 92 -12.60 17.17 25.55
N GLY A 93 -11.52 16.46 25.91
CA GLY A 93 -11.54 15.03 26.24
C GLY A 93 -11.74 14.11 25.03
N MET A 94 -11.74 14.65 23.81
CA MET A 94 -11.90 13.88 22.56
C MET A 94 -10.56 13.31 22.10
N SER A 95 -10.64 12.20 21.37
CA SER A 95 -9.49 11.65 20.65
C SER A 95 -9.56 12.01 19.17
N TYR A 96 -8.42 12.40 18.61
CA TYR A 96 -8.27 12.71 17.20
C TYR A 96 -7.34 11.75 16.51
N LEU A 97 -7.72 11.32 15.31
CA LEU A 97 -6.96 10.34 14.55
C LEU A 97 -6.14 11.01 13.44
N ARG A 98 -4.93 10.53 13.17
CA ARG A 98 -4.17 10.89 11.96
C ARG A 98 -3.47 9.65 11.41
N GLU A 99 -3.59 9.44 10.11
CA GLU A 99 -2.89 8.34 9.44
C GLU A 99 -1.41 8.69 9.27
N ILE A 100 -0.56 7.69 9.46
CA ILE A 100 0.86 7.75 9.13
C ILE A 100 1.10 6.74 8.00
N PRO A 101 1.71 7.15 6.87
CA PRO A 101 2.04 6.20 5.80
C PRO A 101 2.95 5.08 6.32
N ALA A 102 2.67 3.84 5.92
CA ALA A 102 3.49 2.68 6.29
C ALA A 102 4.98 2.85 5.93
N LEU A 103 5.24 3.54 4.82
CA LEU A 103 6.60 3.84 4.36
C LEU A 103 7.40 4.72 5.35
N GLN A 104 6.74 5.46 6.22
CA GLN A 104 7.41 6.27 7.26
C GLN A 104 7.73 5.45 8.51
N ILE A 105 7.19 4.24 8.68
CA ILE A 105 7.47 3.39 9.83
C ILE A 105 8.52 2.36 9.43
N ASP A 106 9.73 2.45 9.96
CA ASP A 106 10.84 1.52 9.65
C ASP A 106 11.00 0.39 10.67
N ARG A 107 10.48 0.58 11.90
CA ARG A 107 10.54 -0.45 12.94
C ARG A 107 9.24 -0.57 13.72
N VAL A 108 8.81 -1.82 13.92
CA VAL A 108 7.80 -2.21 14.91
C VAL A 108 8.52 -3.06 15.95
N GLU A 109 8.61 -2.56 17.18
CA GLU A 109 9.24 -3.29 18.28
C GLU A 109 8.19 -4.15 18.98
N THR A 110 8.46 -5.44 19.08
CA THR A 110 7.60 -6.42 19.74
C THR A 110 8.25 -6.93 21.02
N ALA A 111 7.50 -7.63 21.86
CA ALA A 111 8.08 -8.38 22.96
C ALA A 111 9.02 -9.49 22.44
N GLU A 112 10.01 -9.87 23.25
CA GLU A 112 11.10 -10.76 22.84
C GLU A 112 10.63 -12.17 22.46
N GLU A 113 9.62 -12.68 23.15
CA GLU A 113 9.06 -14.03 22.92
C GLU A 113 7.63 -14.01 22.37
N ASP A 114 7.08 -12.82 22.13
CA ASP A 114 5.71 -12.63 21.64
C ASP A 114 5.69 -11.55 20.56
N TYR A 115 5.77 -12.00 19.31
CA TYR A 115 5.77 -11.14 18.11
C TYR A 115 4.39 -10.55 17.80
N GLU A 116 3.32 -11.05 18.42
CA GLU A 116 1.99 -10.45 18.28
C GLU A 116 1.82 -9.26 19.22
N ARG A 117 2.62 -9.21 20.29
CA ARG A 117 2.63 -8.10 21.25
C ARG A 117 3.56 -6.97 20.81
N GLU A 118 2.99 -6.03 20.07
CA GLU A 118 3.64 -4.79 19.64
C GLU A 118 3.75 -3.79 20.79
N LEU A 119 4.96 -3.29 21.03
CA LEU A 119 5.32 -2.40 22.14
C LEU A 119 5.37 -0.93 21.70
N ARG A 120 6.03 -0.64 20.59
CA ARG A 120 6.17 0.72 20.04
C ARG A 120 6.58 0.70 18.58
N TYR A 121 6.39 1.83 17.91
CA TYR A 121 6.63 2.02 16.49
C TYR A 121 7.59 3.17 16.27
N HIS A 122 8.57 2.98 15.41
CA HIS A 122 9.51 4.02 15.02
C HIS A 122 9.07 4.64 13.69
N GLN A 123 8.83 5.95 13.72
CA GLN A 123 8.58 6.75 12.54
C GLN A 123 9.86 7.49 12.15
N MET A 124 10.30 7.31 10.92
CA MET A 124 11.33 8.13 10.29
C MET A 124 10.78 9.55 10.10
N THR A 125 11.56 10.54 10.52
CA THR A 125 11.26 11.97 10.33
C THR A 125 12.46 12.66 9.70
N ASP A 126 12.41 13.99 9.56
CA ASP A 126 13.58 14.76 9.11
C ASP A 126 14.73 14.71 10.13
N SER A 127 14.47 14.30 11.37
CA SER A 127 15.52 14.06 12.38
C SER A 127 16.12 12.66 12.24
N LEU A 128 17.42 12.54 12.55
CA LEU A 128 18.14 11.26 12.55
C LEU A 128 17.61 10.26 13.59
N GLU A 129 17.04 10.77 14.68
CA GLU A 129 16.50 9.95 15.77
C GLU A 129 15.08 9.47 15.51
N GLY A 130 14.39 10.04 14.51
CA GLY A 130 13.00 9.74 14.22
C GLY A 130 12.06 10.12 15.38
N ARG A 131 10.92 9.43 15.44
CA ARG A 131 9.91 9.58 16.48
C ARG A 131 9.37 8.23 16.89
N TRP A 132 9.29 7.98 18.20
CA TRP A 132 8.70 6.76 18.73
C TRP A 132 7.26 6.99 19.16
N TRP A 133 6.41 6.01 18.85
CA TRP A 133 5.01 5.98 19.21
C TRP A 133 4.73 4.77 20.10
N PRO A 134 4.14 4.94 21.29
CA PRO A 134 3.75 3.82 22.13
C PRO A 134 2.56 3.08 21.52
N SER A 135 2.54 1.74 21.68
CA SER A 135 1.38 0.90 21.39
C SER A 135 0.29 1.10 22.45
N PRO A 136 -1.01 1.02 22.11
CA PRO A 136 -2.08 1.09 23.12
C PRO A 136 -2.08 -0.11 24.08
N TYR A 137 -1.37 -1.19 23.75
CA TYR A 137 -1.39 -2.44 24.50
C TYR A 137 -0.27 -2.56 25.55
N VAL A 138 0.56 -1.54 25.72
CA VAL A 138 1.59 -1.53 26.76
C VAL A 138 1.08 -0.94 28.07
N PRO A 139 1.58 -1.42 29.23
CA PRO A 139 1.29 -0.79 30.51
C PRO A 139 1.70 0.69 30.50
N GLY A 140 0.82 1.57 30.96
CA GLY A 140 1.05 3.02 30.96
C GLY A 140 0.65 3.74 29.66
N ALA A 141 0.17 3.02 28.63
CA ALA A 141 -0.32 3.65 27.41
C ALA A 141 -1.54 4.57 27.63
N GLU A 142 -2.33 4.34 28.69
CA GLU A 142 -3.47 5.18 29.07
C GLU A 142 -3.06 6.60 29.50
N GLU A 143 -1.83 6.75 30.00
CA GLU A 143 -1.25 8.03 30.41
C GLU A 143 -0.60 8.78 29.24
N ALA A 144 -0.38 8.11 28.11
CA ALA A 144 0.24 8.72 26.94
C ALA A 144 -0.76 9.64 26.22
N ASP A 145 -0.32 10.86 25.90
CA ASP A 145 -1.11 11.81 25.10
C ASP A 145 -1.40 11.28 23.68
N GLN A 146 -0.48 10.48 23.13
CA GLN A 146 -0.59 9.94 21.78
C GLN A 146 -0.14 8.48 21.74
N VAL A 147 -0.95 7.62 21.11
CA VAL A 147 -0.65 6.20 20.87
C VAL A 147 -0.82 5.88 19.40
N MET A 148 -0.10 4.89 18.90
CA MET A 148 -0.22 4.42 17.52
C MET A 148 -0.91 3.06 17.47
N LEU A 149 -1.94 2.98 16.64
CA LEU A 149 -2.62 1.76 16.24
C LEU A 149 -1.98 1.24 14.96
N HIS A 150 -1.82 -0.07 14.88
CA HIS A 150 -1.32 -0.76 13.70
C HIS A 150 -2.31 -1.85 13.28
N TYR A 151 -2.71 -1.81 12.02
CA TYR A 151 -3.58 -2.79 11.40
C TYR A 151 -2.86 -3.38 10.19
N ALA A 152 -2.75 -4.71 10.14
CA ALA A 152 -2.06 -5.43 9.06
C ALA A 152 -2.99 -6.47 8.42
N ILE A 153 -2.92 -6.59 7.10
CA ILE A 153 -3.56 -7.64 6.30
C ILE A 153 -2.52 -8.54 5.65
N ASN A 154 -2.95 -9.74 5.24
CA ASN A 154 -2.11 -10.76 4.59
C ASN A 154 -0.79 -11.05 5.32
N ARG A 155 -0.75 -10.85 6.65
CA ARG A 155 0.43 -11.03 7.49
C ARG A 155 0.79 -12.52 7.58
N PRO A 156 1.93 -12.97 7.00
CA PRO A 156 2.37 -14.35 7.13
C PRO A 156 2.72 -14.69 8.58
N VAL A 157 2.72 -15.98 8.92
CA VAL A 157 3.12 -16.44 10.26
C VAL A 157 4.58 -16.06 10.53
N GLY A 158 4.82 -15.41 11.66
CA GLY A 158 6.16 -14.94 12.07
C GLY A 158 6.54 -13.55 11.54
N GLU A 159 5.70 -12.93 10.72
CA GLU A 159 5.85 -11.53 10.32
C GLU A 159 5.08 -10.62 11.28
N VAL A 160 5.67 -9.46 11.58
CA VAL A 160 4.97 -8.39 12.33
C VAL A 160 4.14 -7.53 11.37
N ARG A 161 4.69 -7.32 10.16
CA ARG A 161 4.14 -6.41 9.14
C ARG A 161 3.19 -7.10 8.17
N GLY A 162 2.27 -6.31 7.64
CA GLY A 162 1.36 -6.76 6.59
C GLY A 162 2.05 -6.99 5.24
N VAL A 163 1.25 -7.48 4.30
CA VAL A 163 1.66 -7.65 2.89
C VAL A 163 0.57 -7.07 2.00
N SER A 164 0.98 -6.20 1.06
CA SER A 164 0.10 -5.62 0.05
C SER A 164 -0.63 -6.70 -0.76
N ASP A 165 -1.91 -6.48 -1.08
CA ASP A 165 -2.66 -7.33 -2.01
C ASP A 165 -2.00 -7.37 -3.40
N LEU A 166 -1.28 -6.30 -3.75
CA LEU A 166 -0.56 -6.22 -5.03
C LEU A 166 0.76 -6.99 -5.00
N ALA A 167 1.33 -7.30 -3.82
CA ALA A 167 2.68 -7.86 -3.70
C ALA A 167 2.95 -9.07 -4.62
N PRO A 168 2.04 -10.07 -4.75
CA PRO A 168 2.28 -11.23 -5.61
C PRO A 168 2.32 -10.89 -7.12
N ILE A 169 1.71 -9.77 -7.52
CA ILE A 169 1.53 -9.38 -8.92
C ILE A 169 2.37 -8.16 -9.33
N LEU A 170 3.05 -7.48 -8.40
CA LEU A 170 3.87 -6.28 -8.69
C LEU A 170 4.83 -6.51 -9.87
N THR A 171 5.62 -7.59 -9.80
CA THR A 171 6.60 -7.92 -10.84
C THR A 171 5.93 -8.18 -12.19
N TRP A 172 4.70 -8.71 -12.22
CA TRP A 172 3.97 -8.97 -13.46
C TRP A 172 3.39 -7.70 -14.06
N LEU A 173 2.90 -6.79 -13.22
CA LEU A 173 2.42 -5.47 -13.64
C LEU A 173 3.55 -4.66 -14.28
N GLU A 174 4.73 -4.62 -13.65
CA GLU A 174 5.92 -3.94 -14.20
C GLU A 174 6.37 -4.53 -15.54
N ARG A 175 6.40 -5.87 -15.64
CA ARG A 175 6.74 -6.54 -16.90
C ARG A 175 5.74 -6.26 -18.00
N TYR A 176 4.45 -6.18 -17.65
CA TYR A 176 3.39 -5.87 -18.60
C TYR A 176 3.53 -4.45 -19.14
N ASP A 177 3.77 -3.46 -18.28
CA ASP A 177 4.00 -2.08 -18.69
C ASP A 177 5.23 -1.97 -19.60
N PHE A 178 6.35 -2.59 -19.20
CA PHE A 178 7.57 -2.60 -20.00
C PHE A 178 7.36 -3.25 -21.38
N TRP A 179 6.66 -4.38 -21.43
CA TRP A 179 6.34 -5.06 -22.69
C TRP A 179 5.47 -4.17 -23.59
N LEU A 180 4.44 -3.53 -23.04
CA LEU A 180 3.54 -2.65 -23.79
C LEU A 180 4.30 -1.45 -24.38
N GLU A 181 5.16 -0.81 -23.58
CA GLU A 181 6.03 0.27 -24.06
C GLU A 181 6.94 -0.18 -25.21
N ASP A 182 7.58 -1.34 -25.08
CA ASP A 182 8.43 -1.91 -26.12
C ASP A 182 7.64 -2.17 -27.41
N ARG A 183 6.43 -2.75 -27.31
CA ARG A 183 5.56 -2.98 -28.47
C ARG A 183 5.19 -1.69 -29.19
N VAL A 184 4.85 -0.63 -28.45
CA VAL A 184 4.53 0.68 -29.01
C VAL A 184 5.75 1.29 -29.71
N ARG A 185 6.93 1.22 -29.08
CA ARG A 185 8.19 1.71 -29.65
C ARG A 185 8.55 0.97 -30.94
N ILE A 186 8.52 -0.36 -30.94
CA ILE A 186 8.79 -1.18 -32.12
C ILE A 186 7.82 -0.84 -33.25
N ASN A 187 6.52 -0.69 -32.95
CA ASN A 187 5.53 -0.32 -33.96
C ASN A 187 5.84 1.04 -34.60
N ARG A 188 6.17 2.04 -33.77
CA ARG A 188 6.62 3.36 -34.24
C ARG A 188 7.84 3.26 -35.15
N TYR A 189 8.86 2.49 -34.77
CA TYR A 189 10.06 2.35 -35.60
C TYR A 189 9.80 1.57 -36.88
N LYS A 190 8.99 0.50 -36.86
CA LYS A 190 8.62 -0.24 -38.07
C LYS A 190 7.94 0.64 -39.12
N GLY A 191 7.09 1.58 -38.70
CA GLY A 191 6.45 2.54 -39.60
C GLY A 191 7.35 3.70 -40.05
N ALA A 192 8.50 3.93 -39.41
CA ALA A 192 9.41 5.02 -39.73
C ALA A 192 10.43 4.67 -40.83
N TYR A 193 10.69 3.38 -41.09
CA TYR A 193 11.65 2.94 -42.10
C TYR A 193 10.95 2.52 -43.39
N LEU A 194 11.51 2.94 -44.54
CA LEU A 194 11.16 2.38 -45.84
C LEU A 194 11.88 1.03 -46.00
N TRP A 195 11.12 -0.05 -45.96
CA TRP A 195 11.65 -1.40 -46.13
C TRP A 195 11.81 -1.71 -47.63
N GLN A 196 13.03 -1.60 -48.16
CA GLN A 196 13.34 -2.09 -49.50
C GLN A 196 13.60 -3.59 -49.44
N VAL A 197 12.57 -4.39 -49.71
CA VAL A 197 12.68 -5.86 -49.77
C VAL A 197 13.02 -6.27 -51.20
N LYS A 198 14.18 -6.92 -51.39
CA LYS A 198 14.51 -7.61 -52.65
C LYS A 198 14.05 -9.05 -52.53
N VAL A 199 13.16 -9.48 -53.42
CA VAL A 199 12.75 -10.89 -53.51
C VAL A 199 13.61 -11.55 -54.59
N ASP A 200 14.41 -12.55 -54.21
CA ASP A 200 15.22 -13.34 -55.15
C ASP A 200 14.44 -14.59 -55.58
N ASN A 201 14.32 -14.80 -56.91
CA ASN A 201 13.59 -15.87 -57.62
C ASN A 201 12.05 -15.89 -57.45
N ASP A 202 11.35 -15.01 -58.17
CA ASP A 202 9.89 -15.13 -58.34
C ASP A 202 9.53 -15.72 -59.72
N LEU A 203 8.64 -16.72 -59.71
CA LEU A 203 7.86 -17.13 -60.88
C LEU A 203 6.83 -16.02 -61.22
N PRO A 204 6.50 -15.77 -62.50
CA PRO A 204 5.51 -14.76 -62.88
C PRO A 204 4.17 -15.05 -62.21
N GLY A 205 3.72 -14.19 -61.28
CA GLY A 205 2.45 -14.30 -60.56
C GLY A 205 2.54 -14.24 -59.03
N GLN A 206 3.68 -14.55 -58.41
CA GLN A 206 3.83 -14.49 -56.95
C GLN A 206 4.06 -13.06 -56.40
N LEU A 207 4.55 -12.17 -57.25
CA LEU A 207 4.79 -10.75 -56.93
C LEU A 207 3.49 -9.97 -56.68
N GLU A 208 2.42 -10.29 -57.39
CA GLU A 208 1.13 -9.60 -57.26
C GLU A 208 0.41 -10.00 -55.97
N ALA A 209 0.52 -11.26 -55.55
CA ALA A 209 -0.06 -11.77 -54.32
C ALA A 209 0.58 -11.21 -53.04
N LYS A 210 1.85 -10.79 -53.09
CA LYS A 210 2.57 -10.18 -51.95
C LYS A 210 2.43 -8.66 -51.85
N ARG A 211 1.79 -8.01 -52.84
CA ARG A 211 1.55 -6.56 -52.87
C ARG A 211 0.19 -6.13 -52.27
N ALA A 212 -0.73 -7.07 -52.08
CA ALA A 212 -2.02 -6.87 -51.40
C ALA A 212 -1.85 -7.05 -49.88
#